data_AF-A0A3S0HXR6-F1
#
_entry.id   AF-A0A3S0HXR6-F1
#
_cell.length_a   1.000
_cell.length_b   1.000
_cell.length_c   1.000
_cell.angle_alpha   90.00
_cell.angle_beta   90.00
_cell.angle_gamma   90.00
#
_symmetry.space_group_name_H-M   'P 1'
#
loop_
_entity.id
_entity.type
_entity.pdbx_description
1 polymer ?
#
loop_
_entity_poly.entity_id
_entity_poly.type
_entity_poly.pdbx_seq_one_letter_code
_entity_poly.pdbx_strand_id
1 'polypeptide(L)'
;MSHEKWDDDKIEQLLSNAPKIHDHRSKDDVLQRLKDEGVDELLLNKKTKTKKFYWVPILISVAALCLLAIVIPSMTGQQMESSNSGEESKTIESTEKLEDSAEEFSESSDVQRSSLNVFSTEAVDLKTAVYPEDIEGKTVFKLGLSSDAADSIPVTVLIPNEKIEEDFDNTKPTGVQLYNQYAPLFNEEAIGFVDYHPYVGEITEQNNQVVHTLPNSQSYDIASAAYSLYNASLVDTFSYYYDEIAFFNEEGAPFEFSQVGEPSTPLEMKNEQTQYNYFEYTQPDGSQYLAPNFRATFATVEEAINAMKDETNDVYQSVILPNIDYEVRVEGDIATVNFTQQLDLMAFDQVQAMQMIEGILLTASSFNMQVQFENVLQTEWQGFDLTNPLPMPVGANEIDYALVLQ
;
A
#
# COMPACT_ATOMS: atom_id res chain seq x y z
N MET A 1 -21.67 -39.52 40.51
CA MET A 1 -21.73 -38.72 39.27
C MET A 1 -20.71 -39.31 38.31
N SER A 2 -21.13 -40.24 37.46
CA SER A 2 -20.26 -40.97 36.52
C SER A 2 -20.39 -40.33 35.14
N HIS A 3 -19.30 -39.79 34.62
CA HIS A 3 -19.19 -39.33 33.23
C HIS A 3 -19.21 -40.54 32.29
N GLU A 4 -20.27 -40.67 31.49
CA GLU A 4 -20.28 -41.54 30.31
C GLU A 4 -19.33 -40.95 29.27
N LYS A 5 -18.19 -41.64 29.09
CA LYS A 5 -17.29 -41.39 27.97
C LYS A 5 -18.00 -41.82 26.70
N TRP A 6 -18.19 -40.88 25.78
CA TRP A 6 -18.58 -41.18 24.41
C TRP A 6 -17.40 -41.90 23.76
N ASP A 7 -17.68 -43.06 23.19
CA ASP A 7 -16.72 -43.95 22.54
C ASP A 7 -16.73 -43.61 21.04
N ASP A 8 -15.58 -43.28 20.47
CA ASP A 8 -15.46 -42.82 19.08
C ASP A 8 -16.02 -43.87 18.10
N ASP A 9 -15.88 -45.15 18.44
CA ASP A 9 -16.45 -46.28 17.69
C ASP A 9 -17.99 -46.24 17.64
N LYS A 10 -18.62 -45.70 18.69
CA LYS A 10 -20.09 -45.51 18.76
C LYS A 10 -20.55 -44.33 17.92
N ILE A 11 -19.74 -43.28 17.83
CA ILE A 11 -20.01 -42.10 17.00
C ILE A 11 -19.89 -42.49 15.53
N GLU A 12 -18.88 -43.27 15.17
CA GLU A 12 -18.69 -43.76 13.80
C GLU A 12 -19.81 -44.73 13.37
N GLN A 13 -20.30 -45.58 14.27
CA GLN A 13 -21.50 -46.38 14.02
C GLN A 13 -22.78 -45.55 13.84
N LEU A 14 -22.93 -44.44 14.56
CA LEU A 14 -24.11 -43.57 14.42
C LEU A 14 -24.06 -42.77 13.10
N LEU A 15 -22.89 -42.29 12.69
CA LEU A 15 -22.70 -41.56 11.44
C LEU A 15 -22.82 -42.47 10.21
N SER A 16 -22.28 -43.69 10.28
CA SER A 16 -22.39 -44.67 9.17
C SER A 16 -23.82 -45.19 8.97
N ASN A 17 -24.65 -45.19 10.03
CA ASN A 17 -26.07 -45.55 9.95
C ASN A 17 -27.01 -44.36 9.70
N ALA A 18 -26.47 -43.15 9.50
CA ALA A 18 -27.28 -41.99 9.14
C ALA A 18 -27.93 -42.23 7.76
N PRO A 19 -29.26 -42.00 7.62
CA PRO A 19 -29.93 -42.19 6.36
C PRO A 19 -29.34 -41.24 5.31
N LYS A 20 -28.98 -41.78 4.14
CA LYS A 20 -28.49 -40.96 3.03
C LYS A 20 -29.60 -40.01 2.60
N ILE A 21 -29.43 -38.72 2.89
CA ILE A 21 -30.34 -37.68 2.44
C ILE A 21 -30.12 -37.52 0.93
N HIS A 22 -31.04 -38.09 0.14
CA HIS A 22 -31.10 -37.86 -1.28
C HIS A 22 -32.11 -36.75 -1.54
N ASP A 23 -31.65 -35.66 -2.16
CA ASP A 23 -32.56 -34.63 -2.65
C ASP A 23 -33.33 -35.18 -3.85
N HIS A 24 -34.61 -35.46 -3.64
CA HIS A 24 -35.51 -35.99 -4.67
C HIS A 24 -36.17 -34.89 -5.50
N ARG A 25 -35.84 -33.61 -5.27
CA ARG A 25 -36.38 -32.50 -6.04
C ARG A 25 -35.80 -32.51 -7.46
N SER A 26 -36.68 -32.37 -8.44
CA SER A 26 -36.24 -32.20 -9.83
C SER A 26 -35.69 -30.78 -10.02
N LYS A 27 -34.79 -30.62 -11.00
CA LYS A 27 -34.22 -29.30 -11.33
C LYS A 27 -35.31 -28.27 -11.67
N ASP A 28 -36.40 -28.73 -12.27
CA ASP A 28 -37.54 -27.88 -12.63
C ASP A 28 -38.33 -27.40 -11.41
N ASP A 29 -38.49 -28.24 -10.38
CA ASP A 29 -39.17 -27.89 -9.12
C ASP A 29 -38.35 -26.87 -8.31
N VAL A 30 -37.02 -27.02 -8.31
CA VAL A 30 -36.10 -26.04 -7.72
C VAL A 30 -36.13 -24.72 -8.48
N LEU A 31 -36.11 -24.77 -9.82
CA LEU A 31 -36.19 -23.57 -10.66
C LEU A 31 -37.53 -22.82 -10.47
N GLN A 32 -38.62 -23.56 -10.34
CA GLN A 32 -39.95 -22.96 -10.17
C GLN A 32 -40.09 -22.28 -8.80
N ARG A 33 -39.56 -22.89 -7.72
CA ARG A 33 -39.50 -22.22 -6.41
C ARG A 33 -38.63 -20.97 -6.42
N LEU A 34 -37.48 -20.99 -7.09
CA LEU A 34 -36.63 -19.79 -7.22
C LEU A 34 -37.36 -18.65 -7.94
N LYS A 35 -38.21 -18.97 -8.92
CA LYS A 35 -39.07 -17.98 -9.59
C LYS A 35 -40.20 -17.47 -8.70
N ASP A 36 -40.84 -18.36 -7.93
CA ASP A 36 -41.92 -18.01 -7.01
C ASP A 36 -41.43 -17.24 -5.77
N GLU A 37 -40.16 -17.44 -5.36
CA GLU A 37 -39.49 -16.71 -4.27
C GLU A 37 -38.89 -15.36 -4.71
N GLY A 38 -39.18 -14.90 -5.94
CA GLY A 38 -38.84 -13.55 -6.39
C GLY A 38 -37.38 -13.35 -6.80
N VAL A 39 -36.60 -14.43 -7.01
CA VAL A 39 -35.20 -14.33 -7.47
C VAL A 39 -35.11 -13.75 -8.89
N ASP A 40 -36.19 -13.81 -9.67
CA ASP A 40 -36.29 -13.13 -10.98
C ASP A 40 -36.20 -11.59 -10.86
N GLU A 41 -36.54 -10.97 -9.71
CA GLU A 41 -36.33 -9.53 -9.51
C GLU A 41 -34.85 -9.15 -9.34
N LEU A 42 -34.00 -10.08 -8.87
CA LEU A 42 -32.56 -9.87 -8.76
C LEU A 42 -31.85 -9.95 -10.12
N LEU A 43 -32.42 -10.66 -11.10
CA LEU A 43 -31.84 -10.76 -12.46
C LEU A 43 -32.45 -9.77 -13.46
N LEU A 44 -33.64 -9.21 -13.19
CA LEU A 44 -34.32 -8.24 -14.06
C LEU A 44 -34.09 -6.76 -13.70
N ASN A 45 -33.37 -6.47 -12.61
CA ASN A 45 -32.97 -5.08 -12.27
C ASN A 45 -31.69 -4.60 -12.98
N LYS A 46 -31.32 -5.21 -14.12
CA LYS A 46 -30.54 -4.52 -15.14
C LYS A 46 -31.46 -3.57 -15.92
N LYS A 47 -31.96 -2.54 -15.24
CA LYS A 47 -32.55 -1.38 -15.91
C LYS A 47 -31.47 -0.77 -16.79
N THR A 48 -31.62 -1.03 -18.09
CA THR A 48 -30.96 -0.31 -19.16
C THR A 48 -31.21 1.18 -18.94
N LYS A 49 -30.21 1.90 -18.43
CA LYS A 49 -30.21 3.36 -18.49
C LYS A 49 -30.39 3.75 -19.95
N THR A 50 -31.47 4.47 -20.22
CA THR A 50 -31.80 5.02 -21.52
C THR A 50 -30.63 5.89 -21.98
N LYS A 51 -29.96 5.48 -23.07
CA LYS A 51 -28.96 6.32 -23.73
C LYS A 51 -29.66 7.58 -24.24
N LYS A 52 -29.43 8.71 -23.58
CA LYS A 52 -29.68 10.03 -24.18
C LYS A 52 -28.78 10.15 -25.39
N PHE A 53 -29.40 10.14 -26.56
CA PHE A 53 -28.77 10.37 -27.84
C PHE A 53 -28.35 11.85 -27.91
N TYR A 54 -27.09 12.15 -27.58
CA TYR A 54 -26.49 13.44 -27.88
C TYR A 54 -26.10 13.47 -29.36
N TRP A 55 -26.88 14.21 -30.15
CA TRP A 55 -26.44 14.69 -31.45
C TRP A 55 -25.37 15.78 -31.23
N VAL A 56 -24.11 15.48 -31.56
CA VAL A 56 -23.26 16.41 -32.33
C VAL A 56 -22.19 15.59 -33.07
N PRO A 57 -22.31 15.41 -34.39
CA PRO A 57 -21.16 15.20 -35.26
C PRO A 57 -20.94 16.43 -36.16
N ILE A 58 -19.68 16.62 -36.58
CA ILE A 58 -19.16 17.62 -37.55
C ILE A 58 -18.63 18.94 -36.94
N LEU A 59 -17.66 18.89 -36.00
CA LEU A 59 -16.72 20.02 -35.84
C LEU A 59 -15.30 19.64 -35.37
N ILE A 60 -14.97 18.36 -35.20
CA ILE A 60 -13.62 17.92 -34.79
C ILE A 60 -12.73 17.47 -35.97
N SER A 61 -13.32 17.24 -37.16
CA SER A 61 -12.58 16.78 -38.35
C SER A 61 -11.76 17.90 -39.04
N VAL A 62 -11.99 19.17 -38.72
CA VAL A 62 -11.26 20.31 -39.34
C VAL A 62 -9.96 20.62 -38.58
N ALA A 63 -9.91 20.37 -37.27
CA ALA A 63 -8.72 20.68 -36.45
C ALA A 63 -7.54 19.74 -36.73
N ALA A 64 -7.78 18.45 -36.98
CA ALA A 64 -6.73 17.48 -37.29
C ALA A 64 -6.09 17.72 -38.67
N LEU A 65 -6.85 18.20 -39.66
CA LEU A 65 -6.32 18.57 -40.98
C LEU A 65 -5.51 19.88 -40.94
N CYS A 66 -5.86 20.82 -40.06
CA CYS A 66 -5.06 22.03 -39.86
C CYS A 66 -3.72 21.76 -39.15
N LEU A 67 -3.66 20.78 -38.24
CA LEU A 67 -2.41 20.42 -37.56
C LEU A 67 -1.42 19.71 -38.50
N LEU A 68 -1.88 18.84 -39.41
CA LEU A 68 -1.01 18.21 -40.42
C LEU A 68 -0.43 19.22 -41.43
N ALA A 69 -1.15 20.29 -41.75
CA ALA A 69 -0.67 21.34 -42.66
C ALA A 69 0.46 22.20 -42.08
N ILE A 70 0.62 22.24 -40.75
CA ILE A 70 1.65 23.03 -40.05
C ILE A 70 2.96 22.24 -39.89
N VAL A 71 2.91 20.92 -39.84
CA VAL A 71 4.10 20.08 -39.62
C VAL A 71 4.89 19.85 -40.92
N ILE A 72 4.22 19.78 -42.07
CA ILE A 72 4.85 19.44 -43.37
C ILE A 72 5.88 20.49 -43.88
N PRO A 73 5.73 21.82 -43.68
CA PRO A 73 6.73 22.77 -44.15
C PRO A 73 8.02 22.77 -43.32
N SER A 74 8.02 22.21 -42.10
CA SER A 74 9.14 22.33 -41.16
C SER A 74 10.30 21.35 -41.41
N MET A 75 10.14 20.39 -42.33
CA MET A 75 11.20 19.43 -42.70
C MET A 75 11.76 19.62 -44.12
N THR A 76 11.40 20.68 -44.83
CA THR A 76 11.93 20.95 -46.19
C THR A 76 12.58 22.32 -46.33
N GLY A 77 12.99 22.91 -45.20
CA GLY A 77 13.65 24.21 -45.11
C GLY A 77 15.17 24.15 -44.98
N GLN A 78 15.84 23.13 -45.51
CA GLN A 78 17.29 23.19 -45.65
C GLN A 78 17.75 22.26 -46.76
N GLN A 79 18.01 22.84 -47.94
CA GLN A 79 19.21 22.59 -48.77
C GLN A 79 18.93 22.96 -50.24
N MET A 80 19.50 24.07 -50.70
CA MET A 80 20.04 24.15 -52.06
C MET A 80 21.09 25.26 -52.17
N GLU A 81 22.36 24.87 -52.06
CA GLU A 81 23.37 25.08 -53.12
C GLU A 81 23.86 23.66 -53.47
N SER A 82 23.45 23.12 -54.63
CA SER A 82 24.28 22.95 -55.84
C SER A 82 25.44 21.96 -55.61
N SER A 83 25.57 20.82 -56.30
CA SER A 83 25.27 20.52 -57.70
C SER A 83 25.46 19.02 -58.03
N ASN A 84 24.56 18.47 -58.88
CA ASN A 84 24.77 17.51 -60.01
C ASN A 84 25.64 16.24 -59.81
N SER A 85 25.38 15.04 -60.36
CA SER A 85 24.31 14.35 -61.10
C SER A 85 24.93 13.01 -61.57
N GLY A 86 24.15 11.93 -61.63
CA GLY A 86 24.48 10.69 -62.35
C GLY A 86 23.88 9.48 -61.64
N GLU A 87 22.76 8.89 -62.11
CA GLU A 87 22.70 7.80 -63.10
C GLU A 87 23.64 6.63 -62.72
N GLU A 88 23.25 5.36 -62.63
CA GLU A 88 22.10 4.61 -63.16
C GLU A 88 22.21 3.16 -62.62
N SER A 89 21.13 2.38 -62.78
CA SER A 89 21.15 0.94 -63.13
C SER A 89 20.98 -0.16 -62.04
N LYS A 90 19.88 -0.90 -62.26
CA LYS A 90 19.70 -2.37 -62.28
C LYS A 90 19.22 -3.13 -61.02
N THR A 91 17.89 -3.26 -60.97
CA THR A 91 17.08 -4.50 -61.00
C THR A 91 17.74 -5.87 -60.79
N ILE A 92 17.10 -6.72 -59.97
CA ILE A 92 16.52 -8.09 -60.23
C ILE A 92 16.31 -8.74 -58.85
N GLU A 93 15.06 -8.93 -58.36
CA GLU A 93 14.27 -10.20 -58.37
C GLU A 93 15.04 -11.41 -57.80
N SER A 94 14.51 -12.36 -57.03
CA SER A 94 13.21 -12.71 -56.46
C SER A 94 13.46 -13.94 -55.57
N THR A 95 12.45 -14.30 -54.77
CA THR A 95 12.05 -15.70 -54.44
C THR A 95 12.31 -16.20 -53.02
N GLU A 96 11.18 -16.52 -52.40
CA GLU A 96 10.94 -17.27 -51.17
C GLU A 96 11.62 -18.65 -51.10
N LYS A 97 11.94 -19.14 -49.90
CA LYS A 97 11.30 -20.33 -49.28
C LYS A 97 12.00 -20.87 -48.02
N LEU A 98 11.13 -21.24 -47.06
CA LEU A 98 11.16 -22.38 -46.13
C LEU A 98 12.06 -22.36 -44.86
N GLU A 99 11.36 -22.20 -43.74
CA GLU A 99 11.26 -23.08 -42.54
C GLU A 99 12.49 -23.72 -41.84
N ASP A 100 12.40 -23.57 -40.51
CA ASP A 100 12.80 -24.49 -39.42
C ASP A 100 14.20 -24.33 -38.79
N SER A 101 14.26 -23.77 -37.56
CA SER A 101 14.80 -24.46 -36.38
C SER A 101 14.72 -23.60 -35.11
N ALA A 102 14.54 -24.29 -33.99
CA ALA A 102 14.38 -23.79 -32.64
C ALA A 102 15.69 -23.40 -31.93
N GLU A 103 15.55 -22.50 -30.95
CA GLU A 103 16.33 -22.31 -29.70
C GLU A 103 17.85 -22.05 -29.78
N GLU A 104 18.28 -20.80 -29.51
CA GLU A 104 18.83 -20.33 -28.21
C GLU A 104 19.60 -18.99 -28.36
N PHE A 105 19.39 -18.09 -27.39
CA PHE A 105 20.29 -17.04 -26.88
C PHE A 105 21.03 -16.07 -27.84
N SER A 106 20.67 -14.78 -27.81
CA SER A 106 21.48 -13.70 -27.19
C SER A 106 20.97 -12.29 -27.57
N GLU A 107 20.98 -11.40 -26.57
CA GLU A 107 21.14 -9.94 -26.64
C GLU A 107 20.21 -9.09 -27.51
N SER A 108 19.40 -8.25 -26.86
CA SER A 108 19.69 -6.79 -26.77
C SER A 108 18.48 -6.02 -26.25
N SER A 109 18.71 -5.20 -25.21
CA SER A 109 18.07 -3.89 -24.92
C SER A 109 18.41 -3.51 -23.48
N ASP A 110 19.65 -3.13 -23.19
CA ASP A 110 20.00 -1.72 -22.95
C ASP A 110 18.95 -0.72 -23.42
N VAL A 111 18.02 -0.34 -22.53
CA VAL A 111 17.35 0.98 -22.56
C VAL A 111 16.98 1.40 -21.11
N GLN A 112 17.59 2.51 -20.68
CA GLN A 112 17.24 3.42 -19.57
C GLN A 112 17.22 2.89 -18.11
N ARG A 113 18.42 2.80 -17.52
CA ARG A 113 18.64 3.26 -16.14
C ARG A 113 18.72 4.80 -16.16
N SER A 114 17.67 5.45 -15.69
CA SER A 114 17.63 6.87 -15.34
C SER A 114 16.96 6.91 -13.97
N SER A 115 17.65 6.97 -12.85
CA SER A 115 18.44 8.12 -12.39
C SER A 115 19.44 7.68 -11.31
N LEU A 116 20.65 7.30 -11.69
CA LEU A 116 21.78 7.25 -10.77
C LEU A 116 22.67 8.46 -11.08
N ASN A 117 22.45 9.55 -10.37
CA ASN A 117 23.38 10.67 -10.34
C ASN A 117 24.67 10.20 -9.66
N VAL A 118 25.67 9.90 -10.47
CA VAL A 118 27.06 9.69 -10.03
C VAL A 118 27.67 11.08 -9.81
N PHE A 119 27.81 11.51 -8.55
CA PHE A 119 28.97 12.27 -8.02
C PHE A 119 28.87 12.55 -6.51
N SER A 120 29.16 11.52 -5.68
CA SER A 120 29.89 11.57 -4.41
C SER A 120 29.74 10.19 -3.78
N THR A 121 30.84 9.55 -3.37
CA THR A 121 30.77 8.40 -2.45
C THR A 121 30.43 8.90 -1.05
N GLU A 122 29.20 9.38 -0.89
CA GLU A 122 28.49 9.33 0.38
C GLU A 122 27.95 7.90 0.51
N ALA A 123 28.07 7.31 1.71
CA ALA A 123 27.44 6.02 1.96
C ALA A 123 25.95 6.18 1.63
N VAL A 124 25.42 5.32 0.76
CA VAL A 124 23.99 5.29 0.46
C VAL A 124 23.30 4.97 1.78
N ASP A 125 22.51 5.91 2.31
CA ASP A 125 21.66 5.66 3.46
C ASP A 125 20.61 4.62 3.05
N LEU A 126 20.61 3.49 3.74
CA LEU A 126 19.70 2.39 3.46
C LEU A 126 18.43 2.46 4.30
N LYS A 127 18.38 3.34 5.31
CA LYS A 127 17.21 3.50 6.16
C LYS A 127 16.02 3.95 5.30
N THR A 128 14.89 3.30 5.50
CA THR A 128 13.62 3.68 4.89
C THR A 128 12.62 4.17 5.92
N ALA A 129 12.85 3.94 7.21
CA ALA A 129 12.06 4.51 8.29
C ALA A 129 12.63 5.85 8.75
N VAL A 130 11.76 6.69 9.30
CA VAL A 130 12.13 7.98 9.90
C VAL A 130 12.50 7.78 11.36
N TYR A 131 13.59 8.38 11.81
CA TYR A 131 14.06 8.32 13.20
C TYR A 131 14.03 9.69 13.91
N PRO A 132 14.14 9.73 15.25
CA PRO A 132 14.12 10.97 16.01
C PRO A 132 15.20 12.00 15.63
N GLU A 133 16.33 11.56 15.09
CA GLU A 133 17.37 12.44 14.56
C GLU A 133 16.98 13.10 13.22
N ASP A 134 16.14 12.45 12.42
CA ASP A 134 15.81 12.90 11.06
C ASP A 134 14.81 14.06 11.05
N ILE A 135 14.09 14.24 12.16
CA ILE A 135 13.04 15.27 12.34
C ILE A 135 13.60 16.63 12.78
N GLU A 136 14.91 16.76 13.02
CA GLU A 136 15.48 18.06 13.39
C GLU A 136 15.29 19.08 12.26
N GLY A 137 14.61 20.19 12.55
CA GLY A 137 14.29 21.22 11.55
C GLY A 137 13.17 20.84 10.56
N LYS A 138 12.49 19.71 10.77
CA LYS A 138 11.40 19.22 9.92
C LYS A 138 10.15 18.89 10.73
N THR A 139 9.02 18.83 10.04
CA THR A 139 7.71 18.43 10.59
C THR A 139 7.25 17.15 9.91
N VAL A 140 6.81 16.19 10.72
CA VAL A 140 6.35 14.88 10.26
C VAL A 140 4.97 15.00 9.63
N PHE A 141 4.80 14.49 8.42
CA PHE A 141 3.51 14.37 7.76
C PHE A 141 3.30 12.91 7.36
N LYS A 142 2.20 12.29 7.78
CA LYS A 142 1.92 10.87 7.51
C LYS A 142 0.66 10.72 6.68
N LEU A 143 0.65 9.71 5.81
CA LEU A 143 -0.50 9.31 5.02
C LEU A 143 -0.57 7.79 4.95
N GLY A 144 -1.79 7.27 4.88
CA GLY A 144 -2.06 5.86 4.56
C GLY A 144 -2.50 5.70 3.12
N LEU A 145 -1.60 5.24 2.24
CA LEU A 145 -1.85 5.19 0.80
C LEU A 145 -2.61 3.95 0.37
N SER A 146 -3.47 4.08 -0.63
CA SER A 146 -4.28 2.97 -1.14
C SER A 146 -3.45 2.02 -2.00
N SER A 147 -3.24 0.79 -1.55
CA SER A 147 -2.59 -0.26 -2.34
C SER A 147 -3.56 -1.05 -3.22
N ASP A 148 -3.01 -1.82 -4.15
CA ASP A 148 -3.79 -2.74 -5.00
C ASP A 148 -4.33 -3.97 -4.24
N ALA A 149 -3.77 -4.25 -3.05
CA ALA A 149 -4.17 -5.33 -2.15
C ALA A 149 -5.39 -4.97 -1.28
N ALA A 150 -6.00 -3.79 -1.50
CA ALA A 150 -7.10 -3.25 -0.69
C ALA A 150 -6.72 -3.10 0.79
N ASP A 151 -5.48 -2.65 1.05
CA ASP A 151 -4.96 -2.29 2.36
C ASP A 151 -4.18 -0.98 2.27
N SER A 152 -3.97 -0.33 3.42
CA SER A 152 -3.25 0.94 3.49
C SER A 152 -1.76 0.72 3.75
N ILE A 153 -0.92 1.40 2.97
CA ILE A 153 0.53 1.45 3.16
C ILE A 153 0.90 2.76 3.87
N PRO A 154 1.44 2.70 5.10
CA PRO A 154 1.84 3.91 5.82
C PRO A 154 3.09 4.52 5.18
N VAL A 155 3.03 5.82 4.88
CA VAL A 155 4.20 6.59 4.43
C VAL A 155 4.43 7.81 5.31
N THR A 156 5.68 8.24 5.37
CA THR A 156 6.09 9.42 6.14
C THR A 156 6.81 10.41 5.24
N VAL A 157 6.44 11.68 5.30
CA VAL A 157 7.13 12.77 4.63
C VAL A 157 7.63 13.76 5.67
N LEU A 158 8.88 14.20 5.51
CA LEU A 158 9.47 15.22 6.37
C LEU A 158 9.44 16.58 5.68
N ILE A 159 8.53 17.45 6.13
CA ILE A 159 8.34 18.78 5.57
C ILE A 159 9.29 19.76 6.27
N PRO A 160 10.14 20.52 5.55
CA PRO A 160 11.01 21.52 6.16
C PRO A 160 10.23 22.55 6.99
N ASN A 161 10.72 22.91 8.18
CA ASN A 161 10.02 23.85 9.05
C ASN A 161 9.90 25.25 8.42
N GLU A 162 10.83 25.67 7.56
CA GLU A 162 10.72 26.92 6.81
C GLU A 162 9.48 26.91 5.91
N LYS A 163 9.12 25.75 5.35
CA LYS A 163 7.93 25.60 4.53
C LYS A 163 6.66 25.62 5.39
N ILE A 164 6.69 25.00 6.56
CA ILE A 164 5.60 25.11 7.54
C ILE A 164 5.38 26.56 7.98
N GLU A 165 6.45 27.32 8.23
CA GLU A 165 6.35 28.73 8.61
C GLU A 165 5.75 29.60 7.49
N GLU A 166 6.10 29.31 6.23
CA GLU A 166 5.52 29.97 5.04
C GLU A 166 4.03 29.67 4.90
N ASP A 167 3.64 28.39 4.98
CA ASP A 167 2.28 27.95 4.69
C ASP A 167 1.28 28.25 5.84
N PHE A 168 1.78 28.37 7.07
CA PHE A 168 0.95 28.56 8.29
C PHE A 168 1.25 29.85 9.05
N ASP A 169 1.81 30.88 8.40
CA ASP A 169 2.06 32.21 8.97
C ASP A 169 2.83 32.18 10.32
N ASN A 170 3.87 31.33 10.43
CA ASN A 170 4.67 31.09 11.64
C ASN A 170 3.87 30.52 12.84
N THR A 171 2.72 29.90 12.60
CA THR A 171 2.00 29.14 13.63
C THR A 171 2.28 27.66 13.48
N LYS A 172 2.38 26.93 14.61
CA LYS A 172 2.55 25.48 14.56
C LYS A 172 1.21 24.84 14.19
N PRO A 173 1.09 24.18 13.02
CA PRO A 173 -0.17 23.56 12.61
C PRO A 173 -0.48 22.32 13.43
N THR A 174 -1.77 21.99 13.55
CA THR A 174 -2.24 20.68 14.03
C THR A 174 -2.15 19.63 12.92
N GLY A 175 -2.30 18.34 13.27
CA GLY A 175 -2.27 17.25 12.29
C GLY A 175 -3.36 17.39 11.21
N VAL A 176 -4.56 17.82 11.60
CA VAL A 176 -5.65 18.12 10.64
C VAL A 176 -5.31 19.30 9.74
N GLN A 177 -4.66 20.35 10.27
CA GLN A 177 -4.23 21.49 9.46
C GLN A 177 -3.14 21.09 8.45
N LEU A 178 -2.18 20.26 8.86
CA LEU A 178 -1.18 19.68 7.95
C LEU A 178 -1.86 18.86 6.84
N TYR A 179 -2.78 17.97 7.21
CA TYR A 179 -3.52 17.15 6.27
C TYR A 179 -4.29 18.01 5.25
N ASN A 180 -5.10 18.96 5.72
CA ASN A 180 -5.92 19.79 4.84
C ASN A 180 -5.08 20.69 3.91
N GLN A 181 -3.85 21.04 4.30
CA GLN A 181 -2.93 21.83 3.47
C GLN A 181 -2.20 20.96 2.44
N TYR A 182 -1.65 19.82 2.85
CA TYR A 182 -0.70 19.05 2.02
C TYR A 182 -1.33 17.86 1.31
N ALA A 183 -2.36 17.22 1.86
CA ALA A 183 -3.01 16.08 1.20
C ALA A 183 -3.57 16.42 -0.19
N PRO A 184 -4.16 17.62 -0.45
CA PRO A 184 -4.59 18.00 -1.80
C PRO A 184 -3.46 18.26 -2.81
N LEU A 185 -2.23 18.44 -2.32
CA LEU A 185 -1.04 18.70 -3.14
C LEU A 185 -0.18 17.44 -3.30
N PHE A 186 -0.55 16.36 -2.62
CA PHE A 186 0.22 15.13 -2.60
C PHE A 186 -0.02 14.33 -3.88
N ASN A 187 1.05 14.09 -4.63
CA ASN A 187 1.04 13.32 -5.86
C ASN A 187 1.32 11.84 -5.57
N GLU A 188 0.26 11.06 -5.32
CA GLU A 188 0.36 9.61 -5.05
C GLU A 188 0.83 8.83 -6.28
N GLU A 189 0.42 9.24 -7.48
CA GLU A 189 0.84 8.59 -8.73
C GLU A 189 2.36 8.67 -8.96
N ALA A 190 3.04 9.70 -8.43
CA ALA A 190 4.49 9.85 -8.55
C ALA A 190 5.29 8.71 -7.88
N ILE A 191 4.66 8.00 -6.94
CA ILE A 191 5.25 6.88 -6.19
C ILE A 191 4.47 5.57 -6.38
N GLY A 192 3.73 5.44 -7.50
CA GLY A 192 3.09 4.20 -7.92
C GLY A 192 1.70 3.95 -7.34
N PHE A 193 1.20 4.83 -6.48
CA PHE A 193 -0.11 4.68 -5.85
C PHE A 193 -1.24 5.34 -6.66
N VAL A 194 -2.48 4.96 -6.37
CA VAL A 194 -3.66 5.58 -6.96
C VAL A 194 -4.14 6.72 -6.08
N ASP A 195 -4.57 7.83 -6.69
CA ASP A 195 -5.11 8.98 -5.94
C ASP A 195 -6.24 8.55 -4.99
N TYR A 196 -5.97 8.74 -3.69
CA TYR A 196 -6.91 8.42 -2.62
C TYR A 196 -7.19 9.63 -1.73
N HIS A 197 -6.22 10.53 -1.62
CA HIS A 197 -6.31 11.78 -0.88
C HIS A 197 -6.56 12.98 -1.81
N PRO A 198 -7.18 14.06 -1.29
CA PRO A 198 -7.77 14.15 0.04
C PRO A 198 -9.04 13.29 0.15
N TYR A 199 -9.38 12.89 1.38
CA TYR A 199 -10.60 12.12 1.63
C TYR A 199 -11.84 12.90 1.17
N VAL A 200 -12.80 12.17 0.61
CA VAL A 200 -14.11 12.71 0.28
C VAL A 200 -14.82 13.15 1.56
N GLY A 201 -15.24 14.41 1.61
CA GLY A 201 -15.86 15.03 2.78
C GLY A 201 -15.00 16.12 3.39
N GLU A 202 -15.29 16.48 4.63
CA GLU A 202 -14.56 17.50 5.39
C GLU A 202 -13.84 16.86 6.58
N ILE A 203 -12.53 17.09 6.70
CA ILE A 203 -11.76 16.72 7.89
C ILE A 203 -11.56 17.97 8.74
N THR A 204 -12.07 17.93 9.97
CA THR A 204 -11.94 19.01 10.95
C THR A 204 -11.40 18.48 12.26
N GLU A 205 -11.04 19.39 13.16
CA GLU A 205 -10.58 19.06 14.51
C GLU A 205 -11.53 19.67 15.54
N GLN A 206 -11.96 18.87 16.51
CA GLN A 206 -12.75 19.32 17.65
C GLN A 206 -12.26 18.64 18.92
N ASN A 207 -11.97 19.41 19.97
CA ASN A 207 -11.53 18.87 21.27
C ASN A 207 -10.35 17.88 21.18
N ASN A 208 -9.38 18.11 20.29
CA ASN A 208 -8.23 17.22 20.08
C ASN A 208 -8.61 15.83 19.52
N GLN A 209 -9.75 15.74 18.83
CA GLN A 209 -10.22 14.59 18.06
C GLN A 209 -10.40 15.00 16.59
N VAL A 210 -10.09 14.06 15.67
CA VAL A 210 -10.39 14.25 14.25
C VAL A 210 -11.89 14.01 14.03
N VAL A 211 -12.51 14.88 13.25
CA VAL A 211 -13.92 14.76 12.87
C VAL A 211 -14.00 14.70 11.36
N HIS A 212 -14.50 13.60 10.83
CA HIS A 212 -14.73 13.43 9.40
C HIS A 212 -16.22 13.52 9.09
N THR A 213 -16.61 14.59 8.41
CA THR A 213 -17.95 14.78 7.88
C THR A 213 -18.03 14.18 6.49
N LEU A 214 -18.75 13.07 6.36
CA LEU A 214 -18.87 12.27 5.15
C LEU A 214 -20.16 12.60 4.38
N PRO A 215 -20.10 12.79 3.05
CA PRO A 215 -21.29 12.87 2.23
C PRO A 215 -21.86 11.46 1.97
N ASN A 216 -23.18 11.36 1.78
CA ASN A 216 -23.85 10.08 1.51
C ASN A 216 -23.40 9.39 0.19
N SER A 217 -22.71 10.11 -0.71
CA SER A 217 -22.23 9.59 -1.99
C SER A 217 -20.80 9.03 -1.95
N GLN A 218 -20.19 8.91 -0.77
CA GLN A 218 -18.84 8.36 -0.59
C GLN A 218 -18.74 6.88 -1.03
N SER A 219 -17.52 6.41 -1.31
CA SER A 219 -17.25 5.04 -1.82
C SER A 219 -16.53 4.11 -0.84
N TYR A 220 -16.23 4.57 0.36
CA TYR A 220 -15.54 3.85 1.43
C TYR A 220 -16.31 2.66 1.99
N ASP A 221 -17.63 2.58 1.86
CA ASP A 221 -18.45 1.49 2.41
C ASP A 221 -19.19 0.66 1.35
N ILE A 222 -18.79 0.75 0.08
CA ILE A 222 -19.42 -0.01 -1.02
C ILE A 222 -19.19 -1.52 -0.88
N ALA A 223 -18.11 -1.91 -0.20
CA ALA A 223 -17.71 -3.29 0.05
C ALA A 223 -16.87 -3.37 1.32
N SER A 224 -16.77 -4.57 1.90
CA SER A 224 -15.96 -4.81 3.10
C SER A 224 -14.49 -4.42 2.92
N ALA A 225 -13.88 -4.74 1.78
CA ALA A 225 -12.49 -4.39 1.49
C ALA A 225 -12.26 -2.88 1.42
N ALA A 226 -13.18 -2.13 0.78
CA ALA A 226 -13.12 -0.67 0.75
C ALA A 226 -13.22 -0.06 2.15
N TYR A 227 -14.06 -0.65 3.01
CA TYR A 227 -14.24 -0.21 4.39
C TYR A 227 -13.02 -0.50 5.25
N SER A 228 -12.40 -1.67 5.08
CA SER A 228 -11.14 -2.02 5.75
C SER A 228 -10.00 -1.08 5.34
N LEU A 229 -9.80 -0.87 4.03
CA LEU A 229 -8.80 0.07 3.49
C LEU A 229 -9.01 1.48 4.04
N TYR A 230 -10.24 1.96 4.08
CA TYR A 230 -10.56 3.28 4.58
C TYR A 230 -10.18 3.44 6.06
N ASN A 231 -10.62 2.53 6.94
CA ASN A 231 -10.23 2.58 8.35
C ASN A 231 -8.71 2.46 8.54
N ALA A 232 -8.07 1.56 7.80
CA ALA A 232 -6.62 1.38 7.79
C ALA A 232 -5.88 2.69 7.44
N SER A 233 -6.32 3.37 6.38
CA SER A 233 -5.72 4.63 5.94
C SER A 233 -5.88 5.77 6.94
N LEU A 234 -7.01 5.83 7.64
CA LEU A 234 -7.26 6.82 8.68
C LEU A 234 -6.33 6.64 9.87
N VAL A 235 -6.10 5.38 10.28
CA VAL A 235 -5.15 5.06 11.35
C VAL A 235 -3.74 5.47 10.94
N ASP A 236 -3.28 5.12 9.73
CA ASP A 236 -1.93 5.50 9.27
C ASP A 236 -1.74 7.02 9.16
N THR A 237 -2.78 7.73 8.75
CA THR A 237 -2.74 9.18 8.54
C THR A 237 -2.76 9.96 9.85
N PHE A 238 -3.64 9.61 10.79
CA PHE A 238 -3.95 10.46 11.94
C PHE A 238 -3.46 9.93 13.29
N SER A 239 -3.11 8.65 13.42
CA SER A 239 -2.70 8.04 14.71
C SER A 239 -1.47 8.70 15.33
N TYR A 240 -0.61 9.36 14.54
CA TYR A 240 0.55 10.06 15.09
C TYR A 240 0.15 11.27 15.95
N TYR A 241 -0.95 11.95 15.59
CA TYR A 241 -1.38 13.20 16.21
C TYR A 241 -2.59 13.05 17.13
N TYR A 242 -3.43 12.03 16.89
CA TYR A 242 -4.72 11.87 17.53
C TYR A 242 -4.93 10.43 18.00
N ASP A 243 -5.83 10.27 18.97
CA ASP A 243 -6.14 8.96 19.56
C ASP A 243 -7.42 8.36 18.98
N GLU A 244 -8.28 9.18 18.36
CA GLU A 244 -9.57 8.75 17.79
C GLU A 244 -10.05 9.67 16.66
N ILE A 245 -10.93 9.13 15.81
CA ILE A 245 -11.69 9.86 14.79
C ILE A 245 -13.18 9.58 14.93
N ALA A 246 -14.00 10.64 14.85
CA ALA A 246 -15.45 10.55 14.85
C ALA A 246 -16.01 10.83 13.44
N PHE A 247 -17.08 10.11 13.09
CA PHE A 247 -17.71 10.21 11.77
C PHE A 247 -19.11 10.82 11.89
N PHE A 248 -19.39 11.82 11.05
CA PHE A 248 -20.70 12.45 10.97
C PHE A 248 -21.14 12.58 9.52
N ASN A 249 -22.45 12.68 9.31
CA ASN A 249 -23.00 13.10 8.02
C ASN A 249 -23.09 14.64 7.94
N GLU A 250 -23.44 15.16 6.76
CA GLU A 250 -23.62 16.60 6.52
C GLU A 250 -24.72 17.26 7.38
N GLU A 251 -25.58 16.45 8.02
CA GLU A 251 -26.65 16.90 8.93
C GLU A 251 -26.18 16.96 10.40
N GLY A 252 -24.94 16.53 10.68
CA GLY A 252 -24.36 16.51 12.02
C GLY A 252 -24.77 15.32 12.89
N ALA A 253 -25.41 14.29 12.31
CA ALA A 253 -25.68 13.02 12.98
C ALA A 253 -24.52 12.03 12.76
N PRO A 254 -24.30 11.05 13.66
CA PRO A 254 -23.30 10.00 13.43
C PRO A 254 -23.52 9.30 12.09
N PHE A 255 -22.43 9.09 11.34
CA PHE A 255 -22.52 8.47 10.02
C PHE A 255 -22.92 7.00 10.14
N GLU A 256 -23.75 6.47 9.24
CA GLU A 256 -24.12 5.06 9.23
C GLU A 256 -23.45 4.38 8.04
N PHE A 257 -22.43 3.55 8.31
CA PHE A 257 -21.75 2.79 7.27
C PHE A 257 -22.62 1.60 6.86
N SER A 258 -22.87 1.45 5.56
CA SER A 258 -23.72 0.40 4.98
C SER A 258 -23.22 -1.01 5.30
N GLN A 259 -21.89 -1.19 5.44
CA GLN A 259 -21.29 -2.48 5.82
C GLN A 259 -21.51 -2.85 7.29
N VAL A 260 -21.78 -1.86 8.16
CA VAL A 260 -21.99 -2.05 9.60
C VAL A 260 -23.49 -2.10 9.91
N GLY A 261 -24.28 -1.20 9.31
CA GLY A 261 -25.73 -1.11 9.49
C GLY A 261 -26.16 -0.50 10.83
N GLU A 262 -25.25 0.16 11.54
CA GLU A 262 -25.49 0.87 12.80
C GLU A 262 -24.76 2.23 12.78
N PRO A 263 -25.24 3.22 13.55
CA PRO A 263 -24.56 4.50 13.67
C PRO A 263 -23.10 4.32 14.14
N SER A 264 -22.18 5.02 13.47
CA SER A 264 -20.75 4.92 13.74
C SER A 264 -20.42 5.35 15.15
N THR A 265 -19.57 4.59 15.81
CA THR A 265 -18.83 5.04 16.99
C THR A 265 -17.48 5.63 16.56
N PRO A 266 -16.84 6.47 17.40
CA PRO A 266 -15.47 6.88 17.16
C PRO A 266 -14.55 5.67 16.95
N LEU A 267 -13.68 5.74 15.96
CA LEU A 267 -12.63 4.76 15.71
C LEU A 267 -11.41 5.14 16.55
N GLU A 268 -11.03 4.28 17.48
CA GLU A 268 -9.80 4.41 18.25
C GLU A 268 -8.58 4.07 17.36
N MET A 269 -7.56 4.92 17.42
CA MET A 269 -6.33 4.81 16.62
C MET A 269 -5.11 4.40 17.44
N LYS A 270 -5.21 4.37 18.77
CA LYS A 270 -4.15 3.93 19.68
C LYS A 270 -4.72 3.00 20.74
N ASN A 271 -4.82 1.73 20.41
CA ASN A 271 -5.24 0.70 21.34
C ASN A 271 -4.55 -0.65 21.02
N GLU A 272 -4.92 -1.69 21.76
CA GLU A 272 -4.42 -3.07 21.54
C GLU A 272 -4.73 -3.59 20.11
N GLN A 273 -5.68 -2.97 19.40
CA GLN A 273 -6.02 -3.28 18.00
C GLN A 273 -5.16 -2.52 16.97
N THR A 274 -4.21 -1.71 17.44
CA THR A 274 -3.23 -0.98 16.61
C THR A 274 -1.79 -1.48 16.75
N GLN A 275 -1.66 -2.68 17.33
CA GLN A 275 -0.41 -3.40 17.57
C GLN A 275 -0.15 -4.38 16.42
N TYR A 276 0.61 -3.94 15.42
CA TYR A 276 0.81 -4.65 14.17
C TYR A 276 2.26 -5.12 14.01
N ASN A 277 2.45 -6.17 13.22
CA ASN A 277 3.75 -6.52 12.68
C ASN A 277 3.93 -6.02 11.25
N TYR A 278 5.17 -5.72 10.89
CA TYR A 278 5.52 -5.16 9.58
C TYR A 278 6.17 -6.21 8.69
N PHE A 279 5.73 -6.24 7.44
CA PHE A 279 6.23 -7.13 6.38
C PHE A 279 6.63 -6.31 5.16
N GLU A 280 7.31 -6.94 4.22
CA GLU A 280 7.59 -6.37 2.93
C GLU A 280 6.34 -6.46 2.04
N TYR A 281 5.95 -5.34 1.45
CA TYR A 281 4.94 -5.26 0.41
C TYR A 281 5.60 -4.74 -0.87
N THR A 282 5.41 -5.46 -1.98
CA THR A 282 5.94 -5.08 -3.29
C THR A 282 4.80 -4.60 -4.19
N GLN A 283 4.92 -3.39 -4.71
CA GLN A 283 3.98 -2.83 -5.68
C GLN A 283 4.16 -3.42 -7.09
N PRO A 284 3.16 -3.26 -7.98
CA PRO A 284 3.26 -3.67 -9.38
C PRO A 284 4.43 -3.06 -10.16
N ASP A 285 4.90 -1.88 -9.77
CA ASP A 285 6.05 -1.21 -10.39
C ASP A 285 7.41 -1.71 -9.85
N GLY A 286 7.40 -2.60 -8.86
CA GLY A 286 8.56 -3.19 -8.21
C GLY A 286 9.09 -2.41 -7.00
N SER A 287 8.47 -1.29 -6.63
CA SER A 287 8.81 -0.57 -5.39
C SER A 287 8.40 -1.38 -4.16
N GLN A 288 9.24 -1.33 -3.11
CA GLN A 288 9.07 -2.11 -1.88
C GLN A 288 8.81 -1.18 -0.71
N TYR A 289 7.88 -1.56 0.16
CA TYR A 289 7.47 -0.82 1.35
C TYR A 289 7.35 -1.75 2.55
N LEU A 290 7.57 -1.22 3.75
CA LEU A 290 7.25 -1.89 5.00
C LEU A 290 5.82 -1.57 5.42
N ALA A 291 4.97 -2.58 5.53
CA ALA A 291 3.55 -2.38 5.82
C ALA A 291 2.98 -3.45 6.78
N PRO A 292 1.94 -3.11 7.55
CA PRO A 292 1.19 -4.09 8.32
C PRO A 292 0.58 -5.18 7.43
N ASN A 293 0.78 -6.45 7.76
CA ASN A 293 0.18 -7.55 7.00
C ASN A 293 -1.32 -7.70 7.31
N PHE A 294 -2.15 -7.02 6.53
CA PHE A 294 -3.61 -6.92 6.74
C PHE A 294 -3.99 -6.53 8.16
N ARG A 295 -3.09 -5.79 8.84
CA ARG A 295 -3.25 -5.30 10.21
C ARG A 295 -3.63 -6.40 11.20
N ALA A 296 -3.00 -7.57 11.06
CA ALA A 296 -3.06 -8.60 12.08
C ALA A 296 -2.63 -8.01 13.44
N THR A 297 -3.44 -8.23 14.46
CA THR A 297 -3.23 -7.68 15.82
C THR A 297 -2.69 -8.74 16.75
N PHE A 298 -1.83 -8.33 17.68
CA PHE A 298 -1.16 -9.23 18.61
C PHE A 298 -1.25 -8.68 20.02
N ALA A 299 -1.33 -9.57 21.02
CA ALA A 299 -1.44 -9.15 22.41
C ALA A 299 -0.08 -8.71 23.00
N THR A 300 1.02 -9.20 22.42
CA THR A 300 2.37 -8.96 22.93
C THR A 300 3.36 -8.71 21.78
N VAL A 301 4.42 -7.96 22.07
CA VAL A 301 5.48 -7.68 21.10
C VAL A 301 6.22 -8.96 20.70
N GLU A 302 6.37 -9.92 21.63
CA GLU A 302 7.02 -11.20 21.36
C GLU A 302 6.22 -12.03 20.35
N GLU A 303 4.89 -12.07 20.48
CA GLU A 303 4.03 -12.74 19.51
C GLU A 303 4.11 -12.05 18.14
N ALA A 304 4.05 -10.71 18.11
CA ALA A 304 4.10 -9.95 16.86
C ALA A 304 5.42 -10.15 16.10
N ILE A 305 6.56 -10.02 16.79
CA ILE A 305 7.88 -10.21 16.20
C ILE A 305 8.06 -11.67 15.76
N ASN A 306 7.69 -12.66 16.58
CA ASN A 306 7.82 -14.07 16.18
C ASN A 306 6.94 -14.40 14.98
N ALA A 307 5.75 -13.82 14.86
CA ALA A 307 4.87 -14.02 13.71
C ALA A 307 5.45 -13.47 12.40
N MET A 308 6.44 -12.56 12.45
CA MET A 308 7.11 -12.07 11.24
C MET A 308 7.92 -13.16 10.53
N LYS A 309 8.25 -14.27 11.19
CA LYS A 309 9.01 -15.38 10.60
C LYS A 309 8.22 -16.18 9.56
N ASP A 310 6.88 -16.13 9.65
CA ASP A 310 5.99 -16.94 8.83
C ASP A 310 5.28 -16.09 7.78
N GLU A 311 5.35 -16.51 6.53
CA GLU A 311 4.56 -15.92 5.45
C GLU A 311 3.15 -16.51 5.47
N THR A 312 2.15 -15.67 5.76
CA THR A 312 0.76 -16.11 5.92
C THR A 312 -0.08 -15.96 4.65
N ASN A 313 0.42 -15.23 3.65
CA ASN A 313 -0.24 -14.98 2.37
C ASN A 313 0.78 -14.65 1.26
N ASP A 314 0.29 -14.43 0.04
CA ASP A 314 1.06 -14.16 -1.17
C ASP A 314 1.27 -12.66 -1.47
N VAL A 315 0.67 -11.78 -0.66
CA VAL A 315 0.75 -10.32 -0.82
C VAL A 315 1.93 -9.74 -0.04
N TYR A 316 2.14 -10.23 1.18
CA TYR A 316 3.15 -9.75 2.11
C TYR A 316 4.25 -10.80 2.32
N GLN A 317 5.50 -10.39 2.16
CA GLN A 317 6.68 -11.25 2.31
C GLN A 317 7.38 -10.98 3.64
N SER A 318 7.95 -12.04 4.23
CA SER A 318 8.68 -11.91 5.48
C SER A 318 9.94 -11.07 5.26
N VAL A 319 10.14 -10.09 6.14
CA VAL A 319 11.40 -9.33 6.19
C VAL A 319 12.50 -10.08 6.95
N ILE A 320 12.20 -11.24 7.54
CA ILE A 320 13.20 -12.03 8.26
C ILE A 320 14.09 -12.76 7.25
N LEU A 321 15.38 -12.45 7.29
CA LEU A 321 16.36 -13.01 6.35
C LEU A 321 16.35 -14.55 6.33
N PRO A 322 16.59 -15.18 5.16
CA PRO A 322 16.59 -16.63 5.05
C PRO A 322 17.60 -17.30 6.00
N ASN A 323 17.16 -18.37 6.68
CA ASN A 323 17.94 -19.15 7.65
C ASN A 323 18.38 -18.36 8.91
N ILE A 324 17.80 -17.20 9.16
CA ILE A 324 17.94 -16.49 10.43
C ILE A 324 16.81 -16.90 11.37
N ASP A 325 17.16 -17.17 12.62
CA ASP A 325 16.23 -17.44 13.69
C ASP A 325 16.71 -16.77 14.98
N TYR A 326 15.77 -16.41 15.85
CA TYR A 326 16.00 -15.62 17.06
C TYR A 326 14.99 -15.93 18.15
N GLU A 327 15.36 -15.61 19.38
CA GLU A 327 14.44 -15.58 20.53
C GLU A 327 14.16 -14.14 20.93
N VAL A 328 12.92 -13.84 21.32
CA VAL A 328 12.53 -12.52 21.83
C VAL A 328 12.31 -12.62 23.34
N ARG A 329 12.86 -11.68 24.10
CA ARG A 329 12.64 -11.53 25.54
C ARG A 329 12.32 -10.08 25.85
N VAL A 330 11.38 -9.84 26.75
CA VAL A 330 10.99 -8.49 27.15
C VAL A 330 11.40 -8.21 28.58
N GLU A 331 12.09 -7.09 28.77
CA GLU A 331 12.47 -6.56 30.07
C GLU A 331 12.12 -5.07 30.14
N GLY A 332 11.00 -4.74 30.80
CA GLY A 332 10.53 -3.36 30.89
C GLY A 332 9.99 -2.86 29.55
N ASP A 333 10.57 -1.78 29.03
CA ASP A 333 10.26 -1.15 27.74
C ASP A 333 11.20 -1.58 26.60
N ILE A 334 12.01 -2.63 26.83
CA ILE A 334 12.99 -3.14 25.87
C ILE A 334 12.63 -4.58 25.48
N ALA A 335 12.50 -4.82 24.18
CA ALA A 335 12.44 -6.14 23.58
C ALA A 335 13.83 -6.54 23.06
N THR A 336 14.44 -7.53 23.69
CA THR A 336 15.72 -8.10 23.28
C THR A 336 15.49 -9.20 22.24
N VAL A 337 16.02 -8.99 21.03
CA VAL A 337 16.02 -9.99 19.94
C VAL A 337 17.40 -10.63 19.88
N ASN A 338 17.49 -11.87 20.37
CA ASN A 338 18.75 -12.61 20.41
C ASN A 338 18.81 -13.62 19.26
N PHE A 339 19.67 -13.37 18.27
CA PHE A 339 19.86 -14.28 17.15
C PHE A 339 20.50 -15.59 17.60
N THR A 340 19.95 -16.72 17.14
CA THR A 340 20.40 -18.07 17.54
C THR A 340 21.83 -18.38 17.06
N GLN A 341 22.23 -17.79 15.94
CA GLN A 341 23.57 -17.81 15.38
C GLN A 341 24.08 -16.38 15.25
N GLN A 342 25.42 -16.21 15.26
CA GLN A 342 25.99 -14.89 15.12
C GLN A 342 25.63 -14.30 13.76
N LEU A 343 24.84 -13.23 13.77
CA LEU A 343 24.37 -12.55 12.57
C LEU A 343 25.46 -11.63 12.02
N ASP A 344 25.91 -11.89 10.79
CA ASP A 344 26.78 -10.97 10.04
C ASP A 344 25.93 -10.23 9.00
N LEU A 345 25.58 -8.96 9.28
CA LEU A 345 24.76 -8.14 8.39
C LEU A 345 25.44 -7.88 7.04
N MET A 346 26.78 -7.95 6.99
CA MET A 346 27.54 -7.75 5.75
C MET A 346 27.54 -9.00 4.84
N ALA A 347 27.07 -10.14 5.33
CA ALA A 347 26.98 -11.37 4.54
C ALA A 347 25.70 -11.45 3.68
N PHE A 348 24.75 -10.54 3.89
CA PHE A 348 23.47 -10.49 3.18
C PHE A 348 23.38 -9.28 2.24
N ASP A 349 22.36 -9.26 1.41
CA ASP A 349 21.97 -8.05 0.71
C ASP A 349 21.65 -6.95 1.74
N GLN A 350 22.24 -5.77 1.55
CA GLN A 350 22.19 -4.73 2.57
C GLN A 350 20.81 -4.09 2.68
N VAL A 351 20.02 -4.08 1.61
CA VAL A 351 18.64 -3.57 1.62
C VAL A 351 17.75 -4.54 2.40
N GLN A 352 17.84 -5.84 2.09
CA GLN A 352 17.08 -6.86 2.83
C GLN A 352 17.47 -6.91 4.32
N ALA A 353 18.76 -6.75 4.63
CA ALA A 353 19.22 -6.68 6.01
C ALA A 353 18.64 -5.46 6.74
N MET A 354 18.54 -4.30 6.07
CA MET A 354 17.91 -3.11 6.64
C MET A 354 16.41 -3.33 6.85
N GLN A 355 15.70 -3.86 5.86
CA GLN A 355 14.26 -4.16 5.96
C GLN A 355 13.95 -5.10 7.12
N MET A 356 14.81 -6.10 7.40
CA MET A 356 14.67 -6.95 8.58
C MET A 356 14.76 -6.14 9.88
N ILE A 357 15.79 -5.29 10.00
CA ILE A 357 16.01 -4.45 11.18
C ILE A 357 14.83 -3.49 11.37
N GLU A 358 14.50 -2.71 10.35
CA GLU A 358 13.42 -1.72 10.40
C GLU A 358 12.04 -2.35 10.61
N GLY A 359 11.76 -3.50 9.99
CA GLY A 359 10.51 -4.22 10.22
C GLY A 359 10.35 -4.67 11.67
N ILE A 360 11.42 -5.14 12.31
CA ILE A 360 11.41 -5.48 13.74
C ILE A 360 11.22 -4.22 14.59
N LEU A 361 11.92 -3.13 14.26
CA LEU A 361 11.82 -1.86 14.99
C LEU A 361 10.42 -1.22 14.88
N LEU A 362 9.83 -1.19 13.69
CA LEU A 362 8.47 -0.68 13.46
C LEU A 362 7.43 -1.54 14.19
N THR A 363 7.60 -2.86 14.15
CA THR A 363 6.75 -3.80 14.91
C THR A 363 6.81 -3.49 16.40
N ALA A 364 7.99 -3.42 17.00
CA ALA A 364 8.15 -3.10 18.42
C ALA A 364 7.66 -1.69 18.79
N SER A 365 7.84 -0.71 17.90
CA SER A 365 7.37 0.65 18.09
C SER A 365 5.84 0.73 18.19
N SER A 366 5.09 -0.17 17.54
CA SER A 366 3.63 -0.23 17.70
C SER A 366 3.19 -0.61 19.12
N PHE A 367 4.09 -1.22 19.90
CA PHE A 367 3.91 -1.52 21.33
C PHE A 367 4.58 -0.48 22.24
N ASN A 368 5.12 0.61 21.69
CA ASN A 368 5.92 1.61 22.42
C ASN A 368 7.12 0.96 23.13
N MET A 369 7.84 0.09 22.43
CA MET A 369 9.02 -0.62 22.93
C MET A 369 10.25 -0.37 22.06
N GLN A 370 11.41 -0.25 22.71
CA GLN A 370 12.71 -0.24 22.05
C GLN A 370 13.17 -1.67 21.77
N VAL A 371 14.06 -1.85 20.79
CA VAL A 371 14.65 -3.15 20.49
C VAL A 371 16.14 -3.13 20.75
N GLN A 372 16.64 -4.19 21.38
CA GLN A 372 18.06 -4.45 21.47
C GLN A 372 18.38 -5.75 20.72
N PHE A 373 19.30 -5.68 19.77
CA PHE A 373 19.79 -6.86 19.07
C PHE A 373 20.96 -7.49 19.81
N GLU A 374 20.92 -8.80 20.02
CA GLU A 374 22.03 -9.57 20.57
C GLU A 374 22.57 -10.58 19.56
N ASN A 375 23.84 -10.92 19.70
CA ASN A 375 24.56 -11.85 18.83
C ASN A 375 24.70 -11.36 17.37
N VAL A 376 24.85 -10.05 17.18
CA VAL A 376 25.24 -9.44 15.89
C VAL A 376 26.75 -9.22 15.86
N LEU A 377 27.40 -9.47 14.72
CA LEU A 377 28.85 -9.33 14.55
C LEU A 377 29.29 -7.86 14.57
N GLN A 378 28.51 -6.98 13.95
CA GLN A 378 28.77 -5.55 13.90
C GLN A 378 28.33 -4.88 15.20
N THR A 379 29.14 -3.95 15.71
CA THR A 379 28.77 -3.07 16.82
C THR A 379 28.07 -1.80 16.32
N GLU A 380 28.42 -1.34 15.12
CA GLU A 380 27.79 -0.20 14.45
C GLU A 380 27.47 -0.59 13.01
N TRP A 381 26.30 -0.19 12.51
CA TRP A 381 25.90 -0.42 11.12
C TRP A 381 24.84 0.59 10.68
N GLN A 382 25.06 1.24 9.52
CA GLN A 382 24.13 2.21 8.92
C GLN A 382 23.64 3.31 9.89
N GLY A 383 24.54 3.79 10.76
CA GLY A 383 24.23 4.83 11.75
C GLY A 383 23.68 4.30 13.09
N PHE A 384 23.31 3.02 13.18
CA PHE A 384 22.90 2.40 14.44
C PHE A 384 24.09 1.92 15.27
N ASP A 385 24.04 2.18 16.58
CA ASP A 385 24.86 1.51 17.58
C ASP A 385 24.11 0.27 18.10
N LEU A 386 24.47 -0.90 17.56
CA LEU A 386 23.85 -2.18 17.87
C LEU A 386 24.24 -2.73 19.25
N THR A 387 25.08 -2.03 20.01
CA THR A 387 25.47 -2.43 21.37
C THR A 387 24.47 -1.96 22.43
N ASN A 388 23.57 -1.03 22.07
CA ASN A 388 22.56 -0.44 22.93
C ASN A 388 21.15 -0.64 22.34
N PRO A 389 20.08 -0.46 23.13
CA PRO A 389 18.73 -0.38 22.59
C PRO A 389 18.63 0.71 21.51
N LEU A 390 18.03 0.36 20.38
CA LEU A 390 17.88 1.24 19.23
C LEU A 390 16.70 2.21 19.38
N PRO A 391 16.79 3.40 18.76
CA PRO A 391 15.69 4.36 18.79
C PRO A 391 14.44 3.79 18.12
N MET A 392 13.27 4.13 18.67
CA MET A 392 11.99 3.81 18.06
C MET A 392 11.81 4.65 16.78
N PRO A 393 11.47 4.03 15.65
CA PRO A 393 11.12 4.78 14.45
C PRO A 393 9.91 5.69 14.70
N VAL A 394 9.96 6.89 14.14
CA VAL A 394 8.86 7.85 14.15
C VAL A 394 7.80 7.46 13.13
N GLY A 395 8.18 6.86 12.00
CA GLY A 395 7.26 6.41 10.95
C GLY A 395 7.94 5.52 9.91
N ALA A 396 7.13 4.74 9.19
CA ALA A 396 7.59 3.88 8.11
C ALA A 396 7.70 4.64 6.79
N ASN A 397 8.50 4.11 5.88
CA ASN A 397 8.59 4.49 4.47
C ASN A 397 8.69 6.02 4.27
N GLU A 398 9.85 6.58 4.56
CA GLU A 398 10.18 7.96 4.24
C GLU A 398 10.10 8.19 2.74
N ILE A 399 9.32 9.18 2.34
CA ILE A 399 9.23 9.66 0.96
C ILE A 399 9.75 11.08 0.91
N ASP A 400 10.61 11.34 -0.07
CA ASP A 400 11.17 12.67 -0.29
C ASP A 400 10.04 13.68 -0.55
N TYR A 401 9.98 14.71 0.29
CA TYR A 401 9.08 15.84 0.18
C TYR A 401 9.01 16.41 -1.24
N ALA A 402 10.16 16.57 -1.92
CA ALA A 402 10.22 17.20 -3.24
C ALA A 402 9.64 16.31 -4.36
N LEU A 403 9.49 15.01 -4.13
CA LEU A 403 8.93 14.07 -5.08
C LEU A 403 7.39 14.16 -5.10
N VAL A 404 6.78 14.25 -3.92
CA VAL A 404 5.33 14.08 -3.74
C VAL A 404 4.56 15.37 -3.46
N LEU A 405 5.19 16.46 -3.02
CA LEU A 405 4.52 17.73 -2.77
C LEU A 405 5.01 18.79 -3.78
N GLN A 406 4.14 19.14 -4.75
CA GLN A 406 4.44 20.07 -5.86
C GLN A 406 3.57 21.33 -5.85
#